data_AF-A0A4Y2S713-F1
#
_entry.id   AF-A0A4Y2S713-F1
#
_cell.length_a   1.000
_cell.length_b   1.000
_cell.length_c   1.000
_cell.angle_alpha   90.00
_cell.angle_beta   90.00
_cell.angle_gamma   90.00
#
_symmetry.space_group_name_H-M   'P 1'
#
loop_
_entity.id
_entity.type
_entity.pdbx_description
1 polymer ?
#
loop_
_entity_poly.entity_id
_entity_poly.type
_entity_poly.pdbx_seq_one_letter_code
_entity_poly.pdbx_strand_id
1 'polypeptide(L)'
;MDSEEYSESDSSYEDISDESDSDEDTLDAARNWCRINQESLAPPPPRFPFSGNPGLNTLMDGSSPIEFFCIFFDDDIVGYIASEMNRYDFIEKNDLTPSSRVQKWKDFDSSEIRVFFGIIILQGIVQKPLQKWYWSQRPLLSTPYLKQLMSEKRFSIIMKFLHFTNNETIDLETHPQPGLRKVYEVYDAINRKFKSSYVPERDVSVDESLLLYKGRLGCKQYLPTKRARFGIKFYQVCESSSGYIWNSLIYTGKDMPLWNESPKYKSTTNIVMTLLEDLIDKGYCVTLDNFYTSPELAELLLSHRSDVYGTLRPNRIGVPEEIKKGTLKKGEIILFQKGKICVMKYMDKKPICILSTVHNTVIV
;
A
#
# COMPACT_ATOMS: atom_id res chain seq x y z
N MET A 1 4.90 15.24 39.12
CA MET A 1 3.46 15.52 39.25
C MET A 1 3.22 16.69 38.35
N ASP A 2 2.59 16.42 37.21
CA ASP A 2 1.75 17.37 36.46
C ASP A 2 1.06 16.51 35.41
N SER A 3 -0.16 16.15 35.79
CA SER A 3 -1.13 15.35 35.05
C SER A 3 -1.97 16.30 34.20
N GLU A 4 -1.79 16.24 32.89
CA GLU A 4 -2.77 16.80 31.95
C GLU A 4 -3.59 15.64 31.37
N GLU A 5 -4.79 15.49 31.93
CA GLU A 5 -5.91 14.79 31.30
C GLU A 5 -6.30 15.51 30.00
N TYR A 6 -6.39 14.77 28.90
CA TYR A 6 -7.12 15.22 27.73
C TYR A 6 -8.19 14.20 27.39
N SER A 7 -9.44 14.67 27.51
CA SER A 7 -10.68 14.00 27.17
C SER A 7 -10.97 14.03 25.66
N GLU A 8 -11.52 12.90 25.22
CA GLU A 8 -12.46 12.57 24.14
C GLU A 8 -12.71 13.53 22.95
N SER A 9 -12.76 12.93 21.74
CA SER A 9 -13.82 13.25 20.78
C SER A 9 -14.14 12.02 19.94
N ASP A 10 -15.26 11.38 20.27
CA ASP A 10 -15.94 10.35 19.50
C ASP A 10 -16.89 11.07 18.53
N SER A 11 -16.65 10.97 17.22
CA SER A 11 -17.45 11.70 16.22
C SER A 11 -18.73 10.92 15.90
N SER A 12 -19.81 11.24 16.59
CA SER A 12 -21.18 10.84 16.26
C SER A 12 -21.66 11.54 14.99
N TYR A 13 -22.10 10.76 13.99
CA TYR A 13 -22.83 11.26 12.82
C TYR A 13 -24.32 10.96 13.03
N GLU A 14 -25.14 12.01 12.99
CA GLU A 14 -26.60 11.96 13.14
C GLU A 14 -27.29 11.57 11.84
N ASP A 15 -28.31 10.70 11.97
CA ASP A 15 -29.21 10.20 10.94
C ASP A 15 -30.25 11.27 10.54
N ILE A 16 -30.53 11.39 9.24
CA ILE A 16 -31.76 12.00 8.73
C ILE A 16 -32.46 10.94 7.87
N SER A 17 -33.62 10.51 8.35
CA SER A 17 -34.56 9.62 7.68
C SER A 17 -35.46 10.42 6.73
N ASP A 18 -35.61 9.96 5.50
CA ASP A 18 -36.76 10.30 4.66
C ASP A 18 -37.31 9.01 4.05
N GLU A 19 -38.58 8.72 4.36
CA GLU A 19 -39.35 7.63 3.77
C GLU A 19 -40.10 8.09 2.52
N SER A 20 -40.13 7.23 1.50
CA SER A 20 -41.22 7.20 0.53
C SER A 20 -41.31 5.84 -0.15
N ASP A 21 -42.43 5.14 0.07
CA ASP A 21 -42.87 3.94 -0.65
C ASP A 21 -43.37 4.27 -2.06
N SER A 22 -43.10 3.40 -3.04
CA SER A 22 -44.12 2.91 -4.01
C SER A 22 -43.57 1.81 -4.93
N ASP A 23 -44.45 0.87 -5.25
CA ASP A 23 -44.21 -0.43 -5.88
C ASP A 23 -43.78 -0.39 -7.36
N GLU A 24 -42.58 -0.94 -7.68
CA GLU A 24 -42.16 -1.33 -9.04
C GLU A 24 -41.45 -2.71 -9.01
N ASP A 25 -42.22 -3.75 -8.67
CA ASP A 25 -41.75 -5.13 -8.65
C ASP A 25 -41.58 -5.69 -10.08
N THR A 26 -40.32 -5.80 -10.54
CA THR A 26 -39.76 -7.04 -11.17
C THR A 26 -38.32 -6.86 -11.70
N LEU A 27 -37.84 -5.63 -11.96
CA LEU A 27 -36.42 -5.36 -12.26
C LEU A 27 -35.66 -4.73 -11.09
N ASP A 28 -36.34 -3.96 -10.24
CA ASP A 28 -35.76 -3.38 -9.02
C ASP A 28 -35.55 -4.41 -7.90
N ALA A 29 -36.23 -5.56 -7.95
CA ALA A 29 -35.95 -6.68 -7.05
C ALA A 29 -34.49 -7.18 -7.17
N ALA A 30 -33.85 -7.08 -8.33
CA ALA A 30 -32.43 -7.40 -8.51
C ALA A 30 -31.49 -6.35 -7.88
N ARG A 31 -32.01 -5.15 -7.60
CA ARG A 31 -31.32 -4.05 -6.91
C ARG A 31 -31.54 -4.07 -5.40
N ASN A 32 -32.48 -4.88 -4.92
CA ASN A 32 -32.78 -5.03 -3.50
C ASN A 32 -32.11 -6.26 -2.92
N TRP A 33 -31.86 -6.23 -1.61
CA TRP A 33 -31.28 -7.37 -0.91
C TRP A 33 -32.33 -8.44 -0.66
N CYS A 34 -32.10 -9.64 -1.17
CA CYS A 34 -32.95 -10.80 -0.92
C CYS A 34 -32.32 -11.68 0.15
N ARG A 35 -33.08 -12.02 1.19
CA ARG A 35 -32.66 -13.00 2.20
C ARG A 35 -32.63 -14.39 1.60
N ILE A 36 -31.55 -15.13 1.79
CA ILE A 36 -31.38 -16.50 1.26
C ILE A 36 -31.70 -17.53 2.34
N ASN A 37 -32.48 -18.55 1.97
CA ASN A 37 -32.66 -19.75 2.79
C ASN A 37 -31.51 -20.74 2.54
N GLN A 38 -30.88 -21.24 3.60
CA GLN A 38 -29.78 -22.21 3.53
C GLN A 38 -30.15 -23.53 2.84
N GLU A 39 -31.43 -23.89 2.81
CA GLU A 39 -31.91 -25.13 2.20
C GLU A 39 -31.94 -25.06 0.65
N SER A 40 -31.79 -23.88 0.06
CA SER A 40 -31.89 -23.63 -1.38
C SER A 40 -30.75 -22.73 -1.86
N LEU A 41 -29.54 -23.28 -1.92
CA LEU A 41 -28.36 -22.53 -2.34
C LEU A 41 -28.19 -22.54 -3.87
N ALA A 42 -28.18 -21.35 -4.46
CA ALA A 42 -27.74 -21.17 -5.84
C ALA A 42 -26.25 -21.54 -5.98
N PRO A 43 -25.80 -21.99 -7.17
CA PRO A 43 -24.38 -22.19 -7.43
C PRO A 43 -23.60 -20.87 -7.24
N PRO A 44 -22.28 -20.92 -6.97
CA PRO A 44 -21.46 -19.72 -6.89
C PRO A 44 -21.57 -18.91 -8.18
N PRO A 45 -21.67 -17.58 -8.10
CA PRO A 45 -21.69 -16.76 -9.30
C PRO A 45 -20.40 -16.97 -10.09
N PRO A 46 -20.47 -17.02 -11.43
CA PRO A 46 -19.28 -17.19 -12.24
C PRO A 46 -18.33 -16.00 -12.06
N ARG A 47 -17.04 -16.30 -11.92
CA ARG A 47 -15.99 -15.28 -11.88
C ARG A 47 -15.86 -14.60 -13.24
N PHE A 48 -15.39 -13.36 -13.26
CA PHE A 48 -15.09 -12.70 -14.53
C PHE A 48 -13.95 -13.42 -15.26
N PRO A 49 -13.98 -13.52 -16.60
CA PRO A 49 -12.88 -14.07 -17.37
C PRO A 49 -11.60 -13.27 -17.12
N PHE A 50 -10.55 -13.95 -16.68
CA PHE A 50 -9.24 -13.36 -16.46
C PHE A 50 -8.48 -13.24 -17.79
N SER A 51 -7.90 -12.07 -18.04
CA SER A 51 -7.21 -11.74 -19.29
C SER A 51 -5.71 -11.49 -19.13
N GLY A 52 -5.19 -11.54 -17.90
CA GLY A 52 -3.75 -11.41 -17.66
C GLY A 52 -2.98 -12.65 -18.09
N ASN A 53 -1.71 -12.45 -18.45
CA ASN A 53 -0.73 -13.52 -18.65
C ASN A 53 0.29 -13.43 -17.50
N PRO A 54 0.06 -14.14 -16.38
CA PRO A 54 0.89 -13.97 -15.18
C PRO A 54 2.34 -14.35 -15.42
N GLY A 55 3.24 -13.64 -14.76
CA GLY A 55 4.68 -13.90 -14.85
C GLY A 55 5.51 -12.65 -15.05
N LEU A 56 6.82 -12.87 -15.11
CA LEU A 56 7.80 -11.82 -15.33
C LEU A 56 7.77 -11.38 -16.80
N ASN A 57 7.66 -10.07 -17.04
CA ASN A 57 7.71 -9.48 -18.38
C ASN A 57 9.14 -9.21 -18.86
N THR A 58 10.11 -9.25 -17.95
CA THR A 58 11.52 -9.00 -18.25
C THR A 58 12.21 -10.30 -18.63
N LEU A 59 12.84 -10.32 -19.82
CA LEU A 59 13.75 -11.40 -20.20
C LEU A 59 14.98 -11.34 -19.31
N MET A 60 15.27 -12.45 -18.61
CA MET A 60 16.51 -12.62 -17.87
C MET A 60 17.41 -13.61 -18.60
N ASP A 61 18.63 -13.19 -18.88
CA ASP A 61 19.66 -14.05 -19.48
C ASP A 61 20.23 -15.06 -18.47
N GLY A 62 19.95 -14.86 -17.17
CA GLY A 62 20.36 -15.75 -16.09
C GLY A 62 19.38 -15.77 -14.92
N SER A 63 19.88 -16.20 -13.75
CA SER A 63 19.13 -16.20 -12.49
C SER A 63 20.00 -15.63 -11.37
N SER A 64 20.89 -14.69 -11.70
CA SER A 64 21.74 -14.07 -10.70
C SER A 64 20.91 -13.08 -9.85
N PRO A 65 21.07 -13.05 -8.52
CA PRO A 65 20.30 -12.14 -7.66
C PRO A 65 20.45 -10.66 -8.03
N ILE A 66 21.56 -10.28 -8.66
CA ILE A 66 21.82 -8.89 -9.08
C ILE A 66 20.96 -8.49 -10.28
N GLU A 67 20.63 -9.40 -11.20
CA GLU A 67 19.72 -9.13 -12.33
C GLU A 67 18.32 -8.75 -11.82
N PHE A 68 17.82 -9.45 -10.79
CA PHE A 68 16.55 -9.10 -10.13
C PHE A 68 16.58 -7.75 -9.45
N PHE A 69 17.69 -7.38 -8.79
CA PHE A 69 17.83 -6.05 -8.22
C PHE A 69 17.81 -4.96 -9.30
N CYS A 70 18.50 -5.21 -10.42
CA CYS A 70 18.62 -4.26 -11.53
C CYS A 70 17.32 -4.07 -12.32
N ILE A 71 16.29 -4.91 -12.15
CA ILE A 71 14.94 -4.61 -12.64
C ILE A 71 14.42 -3.31 -12.01
N PHE A 72 14.55 -3.19 -10.69
CA PHE A 72 13.95 -2.10 -9.91
C PHE A 72 14.88 -0.91 -9.73
N PHE A 73 16.20 -1.16 -9.72
CA PHE A 73 17.24 -0.15 -9.65
C PHE A 73 18.15 -0.28 -10.87
N ASP A 74 17.60 0.04 -12.04
CA ASP A 74 18.31 0.07 -13.32
C ASP A 74 19.31 1.23 -13.41
N ASP A 75 20.03 1.34 -14.53
CA ASP A 75 21.03 2.39 -14.72
C ASP A 75 20.39 3.79 -14.76
N ASP A 76 19.16 3.91 -15.24
CA ASP A 76 18.43 5.19 -15.30
C ASP A 76 18.09 5.70 -13.91
N ILE A 77 17.47 4.87 -13.05
CA ILE A 77 17.11 5.26 -11.69
C ILE A 77 18.37 5.56 -10.86
N VAL A 78 19.39 4.70 -10.94
CA VAL A 78 20.62 4.90 -10.17
C VAL A 78 21.39 6.13 -10.66
N GLY A 79 21.47 6.33 -11.98
CA GLY A 79 22.09 7.51 -12.58
C GLY A 79 21.36 8.80 -12.24
N TYR A 80 20.03 8.76 -12.17
CA TYR A 80 19.21 9.87 -11.70
C TYR A 80 19.54 10.21 -10.23
N ILE A 81 19.58 9.22 -9.34
CA ILE A 81 19.95 9.43 -7.93
C ILE A 81 21.34 10.06 -7.80
N ALA A 82 22.33 9.53 -8.53
CA ALA A 82 23.70 10.08 -8.52
C ALA A 82 23.70 11.55 -8.99
N SER A 83 22.95 11.87 -10.04
CA SER A 83 22.83 13.23 -10.57
C SER A 83 22.21 14.18 -9.55
N GLU A 84 21.12 13.79 -8.89
CA GLU A 84 20.47 14.63 -7.86
C GLU A 84 21.34 14.83 -6.62
N MET A 85 22.12 13.82 -6.23
CA MET A 85 23.08 13.95 -5.15
C MET A 85 24.23 14.90 -5.49
N ASN A 86 24.72 14.89 -6.74
CA ASN A 86 25.77 15.79 -7.20
C ASN A 86 25.26 17.22 -7.39
N ARG A 87 23.98 17.41 -7.74
CA ARG A 87 23.31 18.72 -7.77
C ARG A 87 23.08 19.32 -6.40
N TYR A 88 23.10 18.51 -5.34
CA TYR A 88 22.82 19.01 -3.99
C TYR A 88 23.95 19.91 -3.51
N ASP A 89 23.78 21.20 -3.81
CA ASP A 89 24.76 22.26 -3.66
C ASP A 89 24.93 22.71 -2.19
N PHE A 90 25.24 21.74 -1.32
CA PHE A 90 25.50 21.99 0.09
C PHE A 90 26.83 22.71 0.31
N ILE A 91 27.80 22.47 -0.58
CA ILE A 91 29.17 22.92 -0.43
C ILE A 91 29.29 24.39 -0.77
N GLU A 92 28.69 24.85 -1.88
CA GLU A 92 28.79 26.26 -2.26
C GLU A 92 27.92 27.14 -1.35
N LYS A 93 26.86 26.57 -0.75
CA LYS A 93 25.92 27.29 0.14
C LYS A 93 26.33 27.37 1.61
N ASN A 94 27.45 26.77 2.04
CA ASN A 94 27.84 26.75 3.47
C ASN A 94 29.33 26.98 3.69
N ASP A 95 29.67 27.80 4.70
CA ASP A 95 31.05 27.95 5.19
C ASP A 95 31.50 26.68 5.90
N LEU A 96 32.25 25.84 5.18
CA LEU A 96 32.76 24.59 5.71
C LEU A 96 34.04 24.82 6.51
N THR A 97 34.11 24.25 7.72
CA THR A 97 35.36 24.25 8.48
C THR A 97 36.48 23.52 7.71
N PRO A 98 37.77 23.85 7.91
CA PRO A 98 38.88 23.14 7.26
C PRO A 98 38.93 21.63 7.59
N SER A 99 38.36 21.23 8.73
CA SER A 99 38.24 19.83 9.16
C SER A 99 37.01 19.11 8.60
N SER A 100 36.15 19.82 7.85
CA SER A 100 34.93 19.24 7.31
C SER A 100 35.25 18.09 6.37
N ARG A 101 34.56 16.97 6.57
CA ARG A 101 34.69 15.76 5.75
C ARG A 101 34.35 16.01 4.28
N VAL A 102 33.62 17.09 4.00
CA VAL A 102 33.06 17.48 2.70
C VAL A 102 34.02 18.36 1.88
N GLN A 103 35.10 18.89 2.48
CA GLN A 103 36.13 19.70 1.79
C GLN A 103 36.86 18.97 0.64
N LYS A 104 36.80 17.63 0.62
CA LYS A 104 37.33 16.80 -0.46
C LYS A 104 36.17 16.13 -1.21
N TRP A 105 35.20 16.93 -1.64
CA TRP A 105 34.07 16.41 -2.40
C TRP A 105 34.55 15.80 -3.71
N LYS A 106 33.94 14.66 -4.02
CA LYS A 106 34.07 14.00 -5.30
C LYS A 106 32.65 13.62 -5.68
N ASP A 107 32.28 13.87 -6.92
CA ASP A 107 30.99 13.47 -7.44
C ASP A 107 30.78 11.97 -7.28
N PHE A 108 29.53 11.59 -7.01
CA PHE A 108 29.10 10.21 -6.97
C PHE A 108 28.83 9.73 -8.39
N ASP A 109 29.21 8.49 -8.67
CA ASP A 109 28.83 7.79 -9.89
C ASP A 109 27.83 6.67 -9.57
N SER A 110 27.17 6.16 -10.62
CA SER A 110 26.17 5.10 -10.46
C SER A 110 26.74 3.84 -9.80
N SER A 111 28.00 3.49 -10.08
CA SER A 111 28.65 2.32 -9.49
C SER A 111 28.79 2.48 -7.97
N GLU A 112 29.16 3.66 -7.49
CA GLU A 112 29.27 3.96 -6.07
C GLU A 112 27.92 3.90 -5.35
N ILE A 113 26.86 4.38 -5.99
CA ILE A 113 25.49 4.29 -5.44
C ILE A 113 25.04 2.82 -5.37
N ARG A 114 25.37 1.98 -6.36
CA ARG A 114 25.10 0.53 -6.31
C ARG A 114 25.85 -0.15 -5.15
N VAL A 115 27.13 0.17 -4.96
CA VAL A 115 27.92 -0.34 -3.82
C VAL A 115 27.29 0.10 -2.50
N PHE A 116 26.86 1.36 -2.39
CA PHE A 116 26.15 1.86 -1.22
C PHE A 116 24.88 1.06 -0.93
N PHE A 117 24.02 0.82 -1.91
CA PHE A 117 22.83 -0.02 -1.72
C PHE A 117 23.18 -1.47 -1.34
N GLY A 118 24.22 -2.05 -1.95
CA GLY A 118 24.72 -3.37 -1.55
C GLY A 118 25.16 -3.42 -0.08
N ILE A 119 25.80 -2.35 0.42
CA ILE A 119 26.15 -2.21 1.84
C ILE A 119 24.89 -2.10 2.71
N ILE A 120 23.87 -1.34 2.31
CA ILE A 120 22.61 -1.21 3.07
C ILE A 120 21.89 -2.57 3.18
N ILE A 121 21.81 -3.33 2.08
CA ILE A 121 21.22 -4.68 2.07
C ILE A 121 22.01 -5.59 3.02
N LEU A 122 23.34 -5.56 2.96
CA LEU A 122 24.20 -6.37 3.84
C LEU A 122 24.03 -6.01 5.33
N GLN A 123 23.81 -4.73 5.66
CA GLN A 123 23.53 -4.29 7.03
C GLN A 123 22.17 -4.78 7.54
N GLY A 124 21.23 -5.10 6.64
CA GLY A 124 19.98 -5.77 7.00
C GLY A 124 20.20 -7.20 7.50
N ILE A 125 21.21 -7.89 6.95
CA ILE A 125 21.58 -9.28 7.30
C ILE A 125 22.50 -9.29 8.52
N VAL A 126 23.59 -8.53 8.47
CA VAL A 126 24.56 -8.42 9.56
C VAL A 126 24.26 -7.15 10.32
N GLN A 127 23.47 -7.24 11.39
CA GLN A 127 23.09 -6.05 12.16
C GLN A 127 24.12 -5.73 13.25
N LYS A 128 24.59 -4.48 13.29
CA LYS A 128 25.42 -3.94 14.37
C LYS A 128 24.71 -2.79 15.09
N PRO A 129 24.89 -2.64 16.42
CA PRO A 129 24.23 -1.59 17.19
C PRO A 129 24.54 -0.16 16.75
N LEU A 130 25.74 0.11 16.23
CA LEU A 130 26.18 1.44 15.82
C LEU A 130 26.73 1.43 14.40
N GLN A 131 26.40 2.46 13.62
CA GLN A 131 26.83 2.58 12.22
C GLN A 131 28.34 2.49 12.05
N LYS A 132 29.11 3.19 12.91
CA LYS A 132 30.59 3.17 12.86
C LYS A 132 31.20 1.78 13.13
N TRP A 133 30.46 0.86 13.76
CA TRP A 133 30.98 -0.48 14.08
C TRP A 133 31.12 -1.36 12.84
N TYR A 134 30.41 -1.06 11.75
CA TYR A 134 30.59 -1.73 10.46
C TYR A 134 31.99 -1.53 9.85
N TRP A 135 32.72 -0.51 10.29
CA TRP A 135 34.10 -0.25 9.88
C TRP A 135 35.11 -0.49 11.02
N SER A 136 34.69 -1.05 12.16
CA SER A 136 35.57 -1.30 13.31
C SER A 136 36.73 -2.25 12.96
N GLN A 137 37.93 -1.96 13.46
CA GLN A 137 39.09 -2.86 13.37
C GLN A 137 39.23 -3.79 14.59
N ARG A 138 38.38 -3.63 15.61
CA ARG A 138 38.41 -4.51 16.79
C ARG A 138 38.06 -5.94 16.34
N PRO A 139 38.85 -6.97 16.69
CA PRO A 139 38.62 -8.34 16.22
C PRO A 139 37.18 -8.83 16.41
N LEU A 140 36.58 -8.57 17.58
CA LEU A 140 35.21 -8.96 17.93
C LEU A 140 34.11 -8.24 17.12
N LEU A 141 34.42 -7.08 16.52
CA LEU A 141 33.46 -6.26 15.78
C LEU A 141 33.77 -6.19 14.28
N SER A 142 34.90 -6.74 13.84
CA SER A 142 35.40 -6.57 12.48
C SER A 142 34.42 -7.14 11.45
N THR A 143 34.13 -6.35 10.41
CA THR A 143 33.48 -6.78 9.17
C THR A 143 34.44 -6.50 8.03
N PRO A 144 35.39 -7.42 7.74
CA PRO A 144 36.52 -7.13 6.85
C PRO A 144 36.12 -6.68 5.45
N TYR A 145 35.08 -7.28 4.88
CA TYR A 145 34.65 -7.03 3.51
C TYR A 145 34.11 -5.61 3.28
N LEU A 146 33.34 -5.04 4.23
CA LEU A 146 32.73 -3.70 4.09
C LEU A 146 33.75 -2.58 3.85
N LYS A 147 34.93 -2.70 4.47
CA LYS A 147 36.01 -1.71 4.38
C LYS A 147 36.66 -1.70 3.00
N GLN A 148 36.64 -2.84 2.32
CA GLN A 148 37.19 -3.02 0.98
C GLN A 148 36.25 -2.43 -0.09
N LEU A 149 34.94 -2.44 0.18
CA LEU A 149 33.92 -1.91 -0.73
C LEU A 149 33.87 -0.37 -0.70
N MET A 150 33.81 0.22 0.48
CA MET A 150 33.67 1.67 0.65
C MET A 150 34.20 2.11 2.02
N SER A 151 34.85 3.26 2.09
CA SER A 151 35.29 3.83 3.37
C SER A 151 34.11 4.32 4.22
N GLU A 152 34.23 4.24 5.56
CA GLU A 152 33.23 4.78 6.51
C GLU A 152 32.91 6.25 6.23
N LYS A 153 33.96 7.02 5.89
CA LYS A 153 33.83 8.44 5.57
C LYS A 153 32.95 8.65 4.34
N ARG A 154 33.18 7.89 3.26
CA ARG A 154 32.42 8.03 2.02
C ARG A 154 30.98 7.56 2.19
N PHE A 155 30.77 6.43 2.86
CA PHE A 155 29.43 5.95 3.21
C PHE A 155 28.65 6.99 4.04
N SER A 156 29.30 7.61 5.04
CA SER A 156 28.68 8.65 5.87
C SER A 156 28.33 9.92 5.08
N ILE A 157 29.12 10.26 4.06
CA ILE A 157 28.82 11.38 3.15
C ILE A 157 27.58 11.04 2.32
N ILE A 158 27.54 9.86 1.70
CA ILE A 158 26.36 9.40 0.93
C ILE A 158 25.11 9.41 1.82
N MET A 159 25.16 8.80 3.00
CA MET A 159 24.04 8.80 3.96
C MET A 159 23.53 10.20 4.31
N LYS A 160 24.43 11.19 4.40
CA LYS A 160 24.09 12.56 4.79
C LYS A 160 23.48 13.36 3.63
N PHE A 161 23.91 13.10 2.40
CA PHE A 161 23.58 13.90 1.21
C PHE A 161 22.71 13.17 0.20
N LEU A 162 22.20 11.97 0.53
CA LEU A 162 21.26 11.24 -0.30
C LEU A 162 20.06 12.13 -0.65
N HIS A 163 19.85 12.33 -1.94
CA HIS A 163 18.88 13.27 -2.49
C HIS A 163 18.24 12.68 -3.75
N PHE A 164 16.96 13.00 -3.99
CA PHE A 164 16.14 12.31 -5.00
C PHE A 164 15.31 13.26 -5.87
N THR A 165 15.56 14.56 -5.82
CA THR A 165 14.79 15.55 -6.58
C THR A 165 15.62 16.80 -6.82
N ASN A 166 15.36 17.52 -7.90
CA ASN A 166 15.97 18.83 -8.10
C ASN A 166 15.13 19.89 -7.37
N ASN A 167 15.68 20.50 -6.32
CA ASN A 167 14.98 21.50 -5.51
C ASN A 167 14.56 22.76 -6.28
N GLU A 168 15.26 23.08 -7.37
CA GLU A 168 15.04 24.32 -8.14
C GLU A 168 13.86 24.21 -9.10
N THR A 169 13.40 22.99 -9.39
CA THR A 169 12.34 22.73 -10.37
C THR A 169 11.03 22.27 -9.72
N ILE A 170 10.94 22.27 -8.39
CA ILE A 170 9.73 21.82 -7.69
C ILE A 170 8.67 22.93 -7.72
N ASP A 171 7.61 22.71 -8.49
CA ASP A 171 6.38 23.49 -8.44
C ASP A 171 5.30 22.72 -7.67
N LEU A 172 4.89 23.20 -6.50
CA LEU A 172 3.91 22.52 -5.64
C LEU A 172 2.49 22.54 -6.20
N GLU A 173 2.15 23.47 -7.08
CA GLU A 173 0.81 23.61 -7.64
C GLU A 173 0.56 22.54 -8.71
N THR A 174 1.58 22.23 -9.50
CA THR A 174 1.50 21.23 -10.60
C THR A 174 2.04 19.86 -10.20
N HIS A 175 2.66 19.72 -9.03
CA HIS A 175 3.30 18.47 -8.64
C HIS A 175 2.27 17.35 -8.42
N PRO A 176 2.43 16.15 -8.99
CA PRO A 176 1.43 15.08 -8.90
C PRO A 176 1.17 14.59 -7.48
N GLN A 177 2.15 14.71 -6.58
CA GLN A 177 2.01 14.33 -5.16
C GLN A 177 2.85 15.26 -4.24
N PRO A 178 2.38 16.48 -3.93
CA PRO A 178 3.20 17.52 -3.27
C PRO A 178 3.76 17.11 -1.90
N GLY A 179 3.06 16.22 -1.20
CA GLY A 179 3.50 15.63 0.06
C GLY A 179 4.74 14.73 -0.07
N LEU A 180 5.01 14.18 -1.26
CA LEU A 180 6.16 13.33 -1.57
C LEU A 180 7.24 14.04 -2.39
N ARG A 181 7.14 15.34 -2.65
CA ARG A 181 8.04 16.10 -3.55
C ARG A 181 9.54 15.82 -3.42
N LYS A 182 10.03 15.44 -2.23
CA LYS A 182 11.46 15.14 -2.00
C LYS A 182 11.91 13.73 -2.43
N VAL A 183 10.97 12.84 -2.71
CA VAL A 183 11.21 11.42 -3.05
C VAL A 183 10.39 10.95 -4.25
N TYR A 184 9.48 11.79 -4.77
CA TYR A 184 8.44 11.39 -5.71
C TYR A 184 9.00 10.78 -6.98
N GLU A 185 10.00 11.39 -7.62
CA GLU A 185 10.58 10.92 -8.89
C GLU A 185 11.09 9.47 -8.80
N VAL A 186 11.87 9.17 -7.75
CA VAL A 186 12.40 7.81 -7.53
C VAL A 186 11.30 6.85 -7.10
N TYR A 187 10.39 7.29 -6.22
CA TYR A 187 9.27 6.47 -5.76
C TYR A 187 8.33 6.08 -6.92
N ASP A 188 7.97 7.03 -7.77
CA ASP A 188 7.13 6.81 -8.95
C ASP A 188 7.82 5.90 -9.96
N ALA A 189 9.13 6.12 -10.22
CA ALA A 189 9.91 5.26 -11.08
C ALA A 189 9.93 3.80 -10.58
N ILE A 190 10.17 3.57 -9.28
CA ILE A 190 10.16 2.23 -8.69
C ILE A 190 8.76 1.60 -8.76
N ASN A 191 7.70 2.35 -8.47
CA ASN A 191 6.32 1.87 -8.62
C ASN A 191 6.00 1.47 -10.06
N ARG A 192 6.45 2.26 -11.06
CA ARG A 192 6.32 1.89 -12.47
C ARG A 192 7.06 0.59 -12.78
N LYS A 193 8.25 0.37 -12.21
CA LYS A 193 8.96 -0.92 -12.32
C LYS A 193 8.19 -2.06 -11.68
N PHE A 194 7.55 -1.87 -10.52
CA PHE A 194 6.71 -2.91 -9.91
C PHE A 194 5.60 -3.37 -10.85
N LYS A 195 4.90 -2.42 -11.49
CA LYS A 195 3.79 -2.69 -12.41
C LYS A 195 4.24 -3.29 -13.75
N SER A 196 5.33 -2.78 -14.33
CA SER A 196 5.75 -3.17 -15.69
C SER A 196 6.52 -4.49 -15.73
N SER A 197 7.21 -4.84 -14.65
CA SER A 197 8.11 -6.01 -14.64
C SER A 197 7.37 -7.33 -14.43
N TYR A 198 6.17 -7.30 -13.86
CA TYR A 198 5.43 -8.50 -13.48
C TYR A 198 3.93 -8.33 -13.67
N VAL A 199 3.29 -9.31 -14.31
CA VAL A 199 1.83 -9.44 -14.35
C VAL A 199 1.40 -10.37 -13.22
N PRO A 200 0.56 -9.91 -12.27
CA PRO A 200 0.09 -10.77 -11.20
C PRO A 200 -0.91 -11.82 -11.70
N GLU A 201 -0.98 -12.92 -10.97
CA GLU A 201 -2.07 -13.88 -11.02
C GLU A 201 -3.41 -13.19 -10.69
N ARG A 202 -4.50 -13.87 -11.05
CA ARG A 202 -5.87 -13.35 -10.95
C ARG A 202 -6.24 -12.83 -9.56
N ASP A 203 -5.72 -13.43 -8.51
CA ASP A 203 -6.13 -13.15 -7.13
C ASP A 203 -5.12 -12.20 -6.44
N VAL A 204 -5.56 -10.99 -6.08
CA VAL A 204 -4.75 -9.94 -5.45
C VAL A 204 -5.35 -9.51 -4.11
N SER A 205 -4.55 -8.91 -3.22
CA SER A 205 -4.97 -8.41 -1.91
C SER A 205 -4.59 -6.96 -1.72
N VAL A 206 -5.50 -6.15 -1.16
CA VAL A 206 -5.21 -4.77 -0.75
C VAL A 206 -5.18 -4.66 0.77
N ASP A 207 -4.08 -4.14 1.31
CA ASP A 207 -3.92 -3.88 2.75
C ASP A 207 -2.89 -2.76 3.00
N GLU A 208 -2.59 -2.52 4.28
CA GLU A 208 -1.79 -1.42 4.77
C GLU A 208 -0.50 -1.90 5.43
N SER A 209 0.60 -1.28 5.01
CA SER A 209 1.91 -1.43 5.65
C SER A 209 2.29 -0.15 6.39
N LEU A 210 3.02 -0.28 7.50
CA LEU A 210 3.49 0.86 8.29
C LEU A 210 5.00 0.77 8.50
N LEU A 211 5.74 1.64 7.81
CA LEU A 211 7.19 1.76 7.96
C LEU A 211 7.51 2.55 9.22
N LEU A 212 8.14 1.90 10.21
CA LEU A 212 8.51 2.53 11.48
C LEU A 212 9.33 3.81 11.25
N TYR A 213 8.80 4.94 11.69
CA TYR A 213 9.50 6.23 11.63
C TYR A 213 9.06 7.11 12.79
N LYS A 214 10.05 7.56 13.59
CA LYS A 214 9.81 8.38 14.79
C LYS A 214 10.20 9.85 14.62
N GLY A 215 10.81 10.22 13.49
CA GLY A 215 11.23 11.59 13.22
C GLY A 215 10.07 12.57 13.02
N ARG A 216 10.42 13.82 12.73
CA ARG A 216 9.46 14.86 12.36
C ARG A 216 9.17 14.75 10.86
N LEU A 217 7.93 14.42 10.52
CA LEU A 217 7.44 14.31 9.15
C LEU A 217 5.94 14.54 9.13
N GLY A 218 5.44 15.35 8.20
CA GLY A 218 4.03 15.77 8.15
C GLY A 218 3.05 14.61 7.92
N CYS A 219 3.44 13.59 7.15
CA CYS A 219 2.58 12.44 6.84
C CYS A 219 2.71 11.26 7.82
N LYS A 220 3.45 11.42 8.93
CA LYS A 220 3.61 10.37 9.94
C LYS A 220 2.27 10.02 10.59
N GLN A 221 1.93 8.73 10.61
CA GLN A 221 0.71 8.19 11.21
C GLN A 221 0.97 7.54 12.56
N TYR A 222 -0.05 7.56 13.43
CA TYR A 222 -0.10 6.79 14.67
C TYR A 222 -1.16 5.68 14.53
N LEU A 223 -0.75 4.41 14.57
CA LEU A 223 -1.61 3.25 14.52
C LEU A 223 -1.38 2.41 15.79
N PRO A 224 -2.19 2.57 16.86
CA PRO A 224 -1.92 1.98 18.17
C PRO A 224 -1.90 0.45 18.18
N THR A 225 -2.64 -0.18 17.26
CA THR A 225 -2.76 -1.64 17.13
C THR A 225 -1.59 -2.28 16.39
N LYS A 226 -0.79 -1.51 15.64
CA LYS A 226 0.35 -2.01 14.88
C LYS A 226 1.61 -2.02 15.78
N ARG A 227 2.52 -2.99 15.54
CA ARG A 227 3.78 -3.12 16.28
C ARG A 227 4.64 -1.86 16.17
N ALA A 228 4.81 -1.36 14.94
CA ALA A 228 5.30 -0.01 14.71
C ALA A 228 4.14 0.94 14.98
N ARG A 229 4.04 1.53 16.17
CA ARG A 229 2.91 2.43 16.48
C ARG A 229 2.96 3.76 15.71
N PHE A 230 4.16 4.20 15.31
CA PHE A 230 4.38 5.45 14.58
C PHE A 230 5.14 5.15 13.28
N GLY A 231 4.69 5.70 12.16
CA GLY A 231 5.36 5.43 10.89
C GLY A 231 4.78 6.12 9.68
N ILE A 232 5.35 5.81 8.52
CA ILE A 232 4.84 6.20 7.21
C ILE A 232 3.91 5.09 6.74
N LYS A 233 2.63 5.43 6.53
CA LYS A 233 1.60 4.48 6.12
C LYS A 233 1.62 4.31 4.60
N PHE A 234 1.62 3.06 4.15
CA PHE A 234 1.50 2.65 2.76
C PHE A 234 0.19 1.88 2.59
N TYR A 235 -0.50 2.11 1.48
CA TYR A 235 -1.54 1.24 0.95
C TYR A 235 -0.92 0.44 -0.20
N GLN A 236 -1.11 -0.87 -0.23
CA GLN A 236 -0.44 -1.72 -1.19
C GLN A 236 -1.41 -2.73 -1.77
N VAL A 237 -1.30 -2.98 -3.08
CA VAL A 237 -1.88 -4.16 -3.71
C VAL A 237 -0.77 -5.15 -3.98
N CYS A 238 -0.99 -6.38 -3.51
CA CYS A 238 -0.04 -7.48 -3.67
C CYS A 238 -0.71 -8.66 -4.36
N GLU A 239 0.07 -9.45 -5.10
CA GLU A 239 -0.38 -10.77 -5.53
C GLU A 239 -0.58 -11.69 -4.33
N SER A 240 -1.70 -12.41 -4.29
CA SER A 240 -2.05 -13.22 -3.12
C SER A 240 -1.15 -14.45 -2.94
N SER A 241 -0.63 -15.03 -4.02
CA SER A 241 0.17 -16.25 -3.99
C SER A 241 1.63 -16.01 -3.62
N SER A 242 2.27 -14.97 -4.15
CA SER A 242 3.69 -14.67 -3.88
C SER A 242 3.93 -13.56 -2.85
N GLY A 243 2.93 -12.70 -2.60
CA GLY A 243 3.11 -11.46 -1.83
C GLY A 243 3.87 -10.36 -2.58
N TYR A 244 4.08 -10.50 -3.88
CA TYR A 244 4.70 -9.47 -4.72
C TYR A 244 3.89 -8.16 -4.65
N ILE A 245 4.55 -7.06 -4.27
CA ILE A 245 3.94 -5.72 -4.26
C ILE A 245 3.85 -5.25 -5.70
N TRP A 246 2.63 -5.18 -6.24
CA TRP A 246 2.40 -4.76 -7.61
C TRP A 246 2.23 -3.23 -7.74
N ASN A 247 1.57 -2.60 -6.77
CA ASN A 247 1.45 -1.15 -6.68
C ASN A 247 1.38 -0.71 -5.21
N SER A 248 1.88 0.50 -4.92
CA SER A 248 2.03 1.02 -3.57
C SER A 248 1.74 2.51 -3.55
N LEU A 249 0.93 2.97 -2.60
CA LEU A 249 0.49 4.35 -2.43
C LEU A 249 0.86 4.86 -1.02
N ILE A 250 1.70 5.89 -0.94
CA ILE A 250 2.07 6.49 0.36
C ILE A 250 0.99 7.48 0.80
N TYR A 251 0.49 7.32 2.02
CA TYR A 251 -0.45 8.27 2.60
C TYR A 251 0.26 9.59 2.92
N THR A 252 -0.20 10.68 2.31
CA THR A 252 0.35 12.04 2.52
C THR A 252 -0.59 13.00 3.25
N GLY A 253 -1.84 12.58 3.52
CA GLY A 253 -2.87 13.43 4.13
C GLY A 253 -4.24 13.19 3.49
N LYS A 254 -5.24 13.98 3.88
CA LYS A 254 -6.60 13.88 3.34
C LYS A 254 -6.70 14.31 1.89
N ASP A 255 -5.91 15.32 1.52
CA ASP A 255 -5.91 15.92 0.17
C ASP A 255 -4.93 15.22 -0.78
N MET A 256 -4.54 13.98 -0.47
CA MET A 256 -3.71 13.21 -1.38
C MET A 256 -4.48 12.95 -2.68
N PRO A 257 -3.87 13.16 -3.86
CA PRO A 257 -4.49 12.84 -5.13
C PRO A 257 -4.76 11.34 -5.21
N LEU A 258 -5.97 11.02 -5.63
CA LEU A 258 -6.51 9.68 -5.81
C LEU A 258 -7.14 9.61 -7.20
N TRP A 259 -7.72 8.45 -7.51
CA TRP A 259 -8.46 8.16 -8.73
C TRP A 259 -9.41 9.30 -9.17
N ASN A 260 -9.51 9.52 -10.48
CA ASN A 260 -10.15 10.71 -11.08
C ASN A 260 -11.63 10.87 -10.71
N GLU A 261 -12.34 9.78 -10.42
CA GLU A 261 -13.75 9.84 -9.99
C GLU A 261 -13.93 9.97 -8.48
N SER A 262 -12.84 10.28 -7.76
CA SER A 262 -12.83 10.33 -6.29
C SER A 262 -13.90 11.18 -5.62
N PRO A 263 -14.38 12.32 -6.17
CA PRO A 263 -15.39 13.13 -5.48
C PRO A 263 -16.74 12.42 -5.27
N LYS A 264 -17.03 11.36 -6.04
CA LYS A 264 -18.29 10.62 -5.97
C LYS A 264 -18.32 9.56 -4.85
N TYR A 265 -17.15 9.09 -4.42
CA TYR A 265 -17.03 7.87 -3.60
C TYR A 265 -16.32 8.12 -2.28
N LYS A 266 -16.46 7.19 -1.33
CA LYS A 266 -15.75 7.27 -0.05
C LYS A 266 -14.24 7.12 -0.23
N SER A 267 -13.47 7.73 0.67
CA SER A 267 -11.99 7.67 0.65
C SER A 267 -11.44 6.24 0.56
N THR A 268 -12.05 5.27 1.26
CA THR A 268 -11.62 3.87 1.21
C THR A 268 -11.82 3.25 -0.17
N THR A 269 -12.93 3.58 -0.84
CA THR A 269 -13.22 3.17 -2.23
C THR A 269 -12.18 3.76 -3.17
N ASN A 270 -11.91 5.07 -3.03
CA ASN A 270 -10.92 5.78 -3.85
C ASN A 270 -9.50 5.22 -3.72
N ILE A 271 -9.08 4.85 -2.51
CA ILE A 271 -7.77 4.23 -2.27
C ILE A 271 -7.67 2.90 -3.04
N VAL A 272 -8.69 2.03 -2.94
CA VAL A 272 -8.69 0.73 -3.63
C VAL A 272 -8.69 0.92 -5.14
N MET A 273 -9.53 1.81 -5.68
CA MET A 273 -9.58 2.08 -7.11
C MET A 273 -8.27 2.68 -7.64
N THR A 274 -7.61 3.55 -6.87
CA THR A 274 -6.29 4.11 -7.22
C THR A 274 -5.22 3.01 -7.31
N LEU A 275 -5.26 2.04 -6.41
CA LEU A 275 -4.30 0.92 -6.43
C LEU A 275 -4.54 -0.04 -7.61
N LEU A 276 -5.80 -0.23 -7.99
CA LEU A 276 -6.25 -1.20 -9.00
C LEU A 276 -6.42 -0.60 -10.40
N GLU A 277 -6.10 0.66 -10.63
CA GLU A 277 -6.41 1.38 -11.88
C GLU A 277 -5.94 0.65 -13.16
N ASP A 278 -4.76 0.02 -13.16
CA ASP A 278 -4.31 -0.78 -14.32
C ASP A 278 -4.67 -2.28 -14.23
N LEU A 279 -5.42 -2.71 -13.20
CA LEU A 279 -5.91 -4.08 -13.03
C LEU A 279 -7.41 -4.22 -13.30
N ILE A 280 -8.18 -3.13 -13.18
CA ILE A 280 -9.61 -3.15 -13.50
C ILE A 280 -9.87 -3.57 -14.95
N ASP A 281 -11.07 -4.09 -15.19
CA ASP A 281 -11.55 -4.59 -16.48
C ASP A 281 -10.84 -5.85 -17.02
N LYS A 282 -9.93 -6.44 -16.24
CA LYS A 282 -9.14 -7.61 -16.65
C LYS A 282 -9.52 -8.93 -15.97
N GLY A 283 -10.55 -8.95 -15.13
CA GLY A 283 -11.05 -10.15 -14.46
C GLY A 283 -10.29 -10.55 -13.20
N TYR A 284 -9.62 -9.61 -12.54
CA TYR A 284 -8.97 -9.85 -11.24
C TYR A 284 -10.01 -10.06 -10.13
N CYS A 285 -9.60 -10.72 -9.05
CA CYS A 285 -10.35 -10.78 -7.81
C CYS A 285 -9.55 -10.22 -6.65
N VAL A 286 -10.18 -9.34 -5.90
CA VAL A 286 -9.55 -8.55 -4.86
C VAL A 286 -9.99 -9.03 -3.49
N THR A 287 -9.04 -9.38 -2.64
CA THR A 287 -9.26 -9.66 -1.23
C THR A 287 -9.06 -8.40 -0.41
N LEU A 288 -10.02 -8.07 0.46
CA LEU A 288 -10.03 -6.83 1.25
C LEU A 288 -10.23 -7.07 2.75
N ASP A 289 -9.62 -6.21 3.59
CA ASP A 289 -10.00 -6.07 4.99
C ASP A 289 -11.29 -5.23 5.16
N ASN A 290 -11.95 -5.37 6.32
CA ASN A 290 -13.14 -4.64 6.73
C ASN A 290 -13.01 -3.11 6.68
N PHE A 291 -11.78 -2.58 6.74
CA PHE A 291 -11.54 -1.16 6.55
C PHE A 291 -11.90 -0.69 5.13
N TYR A 292 -11.81 -1.56 4.13
CA TYR A 292 -12.11 -1.25 2.72
C TYR A 292 -13.46 -1.78 2.28
N THR A 293 -13.81 -3.00 2.69
CA THR A 293 -14.99 -3.70 2.18
C THR A 293 -16.29 -2.94 2.44
N SER A 294 -17.03 -2.66 1.37
CA SER A 294 -18.34 -2.03 1.41
C SER A 294 -19.20 -2.50 0.22
N PRO A 295 -20.54 -2.43 0.32
CA PRO A 295 -21.42 -2.64 -0.84
C PRO A 295 -21.12 -1.70 -2.01
N GLU A 296 -20.87 -0.41 -1.74
CA GLU A 296 -20.50 0.60 -2.76
C GLU A 296 -19.28 0.17 -3.57
N LEU A 297 -18.20 -0.23 -2.91
CA LEU A 297 -16.97 -0.66 -3.58
C LEU A 297 -17.20 -1.97 -4.36
N ALA A 298 -18.01 -2.89 -3.84
CA ALA A 298 -18.32 -4.13 -4.53
C ALA A 298 -19.09 -3.90 -5.82
N GLU A 299 -20.10 -3.02 -5.81
CA GLU A 299 -20.85 -2.64 -7.02
C GLU A 299 -19.93 -1.99 -8.06
N LEU A 300 -19.04 -1.11 -7.62
CA LEU A 300 -18.07 -0.44 -8.50
C LEU A 300 -17.05 -1.41 -9.12
N LEU A 301 -16.51 -2.36 -8.35
CA LEU A 301 -15.59 -3.36 -8.88
C LEU A 301 -16.30 -4.29 -9.88
N LEU A 302 -17.56 -4.65 -9.62
CA LEU A 302 -18.37 -5.44 -10.56
C LEU A 302 -18.61 -4.68 -11.88
N SER A 303 -18.84 -3.37 -11.86
CA SER A 303 -18.96 -2.58 -13.10
C SER A 303 -17.65 -2.52 -13.89
N HIS A 304 -16.52 -2.72 -13.22
CA HIS A 304 -15.18 -2.81 -13.78
C HIS A 304 -14.67 -4.26 -13.94
N ARG A 305 -15.61 -5.20 -14.18
CA ARG A 305 -15.33 -6.63 -14.43
C ARG A 305 -14.32 -7.24 -13.45
N SER A 306 -14.39 -6.83 -12.19
CA SER A 306 -13.49 -7.25 -11.13
C SER A 306 -14.30 -7.84 -9.99
N ASP A 307 -13.85 -8.98 -9.50
CA ASP A 307 -14.45 -9.65 -8.37
C ASP A 307 -13.84 -9.15 -7.06
N VAL A 308 -14.57 -9.28 -5.97
CA VAL A 308 -14.13 -8.92 -4.62
C VAL A 308 -14.71 -9.84 -3.56
N TYR A 309 -13.92 -10.09 -2.51
CA TYR A 309 -14.42 -10.61 -1.25
C TYR A 309 -13.57 -10.11 -0.08
N GLY A 310 -14.14 -10.10 1.12
CA GLY A 310 -13.45 -9.61 2.29
C GLY A 310 -14.31 -9.62 3.54
N THR A 311 -13.68 -9.39 4.68
CA THR A 311 -14.43 -9.14 5.92
C THR A 311 -15.17 -7.81 5.79
N LEU A 312 -16.37 -7.71 6.35
CA LEU A 312 -17.26 -6.55 6.24
C LEU A 312 -17.61 -6.03 7.63
N ARG A 313 -17.61 -4.70 7.84
CA ARG A 313 -18.20 -4.12 9.04
C ARG A 313 -19.73 -4.09 8.86
N PRO A 314 -20.53 -4.66 9.79
CA PRO A 314 -21.97 -4.70 9.63
C PRO A 314 -22.61 -3.31 9.48
N ASN A 315 -22.06 -2.28 10.13
CA ASN A 315 -22.57 -0.92 10.12
C ASN A 315 -22.23 -0.10 8.86
N ARG A 316 -21.70 -0.72 7.80
CA ARG A 316 -21.50 -0.02 6.51
C ARG A 316 -22.84 0.37 5.89
N ILE A 317 -22.84 1.50 5.19
CA ILE A 317 -23.96 1.94 4.36
C ILE A 317 -24.24 0.87 3.29
N GLY A 318 -25.51 0.62 3.02
CA GLY A 318 -25.97 -0.36 2.03
C GLY A 318 -26.00 -1.81 2.52
N VAL A 319 -25.57 -2.12 3.75
CA VAL A 319 -25.71 -3.45 4.34
C VAL A 319 -27.14 -3.66 4.88
N PRO A 320 -27.77 -4.84 4.72
CA PRO A 320 -29.11 -5.11 5.23
C PRO A 320 -29.27 -4.88 6.74
N GLU A 321 -30.42 -4.34 7.16
CA GLU A 321 -30.71 -4.07 8.59
C GLU A 321 -30.69 -5.33 9.45
N GLU A 322 -31.13 -6.47 8.92
CA GLU A 322 -31.06 -7.76 9.64
C GLU A 322 -29.60 -8.20 9.88
N ILE A 323 -28.68 -7.88 8.97
CA ILE A 323 -27.24 -8.13 9.20
C ILE A 323 -26.70 -7.21 10.29
N LYS A 324 -27.13 -5.94 10.32
CA LYS A 324 -26.70 -4.95 11.33
C LYS A 324 -27.20 -5.32 12.73
N LYS A 325 -28.52 -5.48 12.89
CA LYS A 325 -29.21 -5.62 14.18
C LYS A 325 -29.42 -7.06 14.62
N GLY A 326 -29.37 -8.03 13.69
CA GLY A 326 -29.69 -9.43 13.97
C GLY A 326 -28.75 -10.04 15.00
N THR A 327 -29.32 -10.52 16.10
CA THR A 327 -28.60 -11.35 17.08
C THR A 327 -28.75 -12.80 16.67
N LEU A 328 -27.63 -13.50 16.58
CA LEU A 328 -27.56 -14.90 16.14
C LEU A 328 -27.08 -15.76 17.30
N LYS A 329 -27.56 -16.99 17.38
CA LYS A 329 -26.97 -18.02 18.23
C LYS A 329 -25.70 -18.56 17.58
N LYS A 330 -24.79 -19.10 18.40
CA LYS A 330 -23.58 -19.74 17.89
C LYS A 330 -23.94 -20.84 16.89
N GLY A 331 -23.30 -20.82 15.72
CA GLY A 331 -23.59 -21.74 14.62
C GLY A 331 -24.58 -21.18 13.60
N GLU A 332 -25.37 -20.17 13.94
CA GLU A 332 -26.36 -19.60 13.03
C GLU A 332 -25.72 -18.68 11.97
N ILE A 333 -26.32 -18.68 10.79
CA ILE A 333 -25.91 -17.92 9.63
C ILE A 333 -27.14 -17.18 9.08
N ILE A 334 -26.96 -15.92 8.72
CA ILE A 334 -27.92 -15.18 7.88
C ILE A 334 -27.22 -14.66 6.63
N LEU A 335 -27.96 -14.67 5.53
CA LEU A 335 -27.44 -14.52 4.18
C LEU A 335 -28.35 -13.59 3.41
N PHE A 336 -27.75 -12.65 2.69
CA PHE A 336 -28.43 -11.75 1.79
C PHE A 336 -27.69 -11.68 0.46
N GLN A 337 -28.42 -11.62 -0.64
CA GLN A 337 -27.86 -11.46 -1.97
C GLN A 337 -28.52 -10.29 -2.70
N LYS A 338 -27.70 -9.50 -3.40
CA LYS A 338 -28.11 -8.44 -4.32
C LYS A 338 -27.31 -8.63 -5.61
N GLY A 339 -27.98 -9.11 -6.66
CA GLY A 339 -27.31 -9.52 -7.89
C GLY A 339 -26.19 -10.54 -7.64
N LYS A 340 -24.95 -10.21 -8.00
CA LYS A 340 -23.76 -11.05 -7.78
C LYS A 340 -23.16 -10.90 -6.36
N ILE A 341 -23.58 -9.88 -5.60
CA ILE A 341 -23.04 -9.60 -4.27
C ILE A 341 -23.79 -10.43 -3.23
N CYS A 342 -23.04 -11.17 -2.42
CA CYS A 342 -23.54 -11.90 -1.27
C CYS A 342 -22.92 -11.31 0.01
N VAL A 343 -23.77 -11.09 1.02
CA VAL A 343 -23.36 -10.73 2.38
C VAL A 343 -23.79 -11.83 3.34
N MET A 344 -22.84 -12.30 4.13
CA MET A 344 -23.05 -13.33 5.13
C MET A 344 -22.69 -12.80 6.51
N LYS A 345 -23.52 -13.09 7.51
CA LYS A 345 -23.16 -12.99 8.93
C LYS A 345 -23.26 -14.36 9.56
N TYR A 346 -22.15 -14.82 10.13
CA TYR A 346 -22.04 -16.07 10.87
C TYR A 346 -21.67 -15.78 12.32
N MET A 347 -22.26 -16.51 13.26
CA MET A 347 -21.94 -16.37 14.68
C MET A 347 -21.07 -17.53 15.18
N ASP A 348 -19.79 -17.25 15.46
CA ASP A 348 -18.94 -18.14 16.25
C ASP A 348 -18.84 -17.63 17.70
N LYS A 349 -17.63 -17.47 18.27
CA LYS A 349 -17.41 -16.76 19.55
C LYS A 349 -17.75 -15.28 19.43
N LYS A 350 -17.63 -14.73 18.22
CA LYS A 350 -17.98 -13.36 17.84
C LYS A 350 -18.64 -13.39 16.45
N PRO A 351 -19.49 -12.41 16.12
CA PRO A 351 -20.07 -12.31 14.79
C PRO A 351 -18.99 -12.02 13.75
N ILE A 352 -19.00 -12.78 12.66
CA ILE A 352 -18.15 -12.58 11.49
C ILE A 352 -19.06 -12.20 10.34
N CYS A 353 -18.76 -11.07 9.70
CA CYS A 353 -19.50 -10.62 8.52
C CYS A 353 -18.56 -10.58 7.32
N ILE A 354 -19.01 -11.11 6.19
CA ILE A 354 -18.23 -11.25 4.96
C ILE A 354 -19.08 -10.74 3.80
N LEU A 355 -18.45 -10.01 2.88
CA LEU A 355 -19.01 -9.68 1.58
C LEU A 355 -18.23 -10.45 0.52
N SER A 356 -18.93 -11.01 -0.46
CA SER A 356 -18.32 -11.78 -1.54
C SER A 356 -19.10 -11.63 -2.84
N THR A 357 -18.40 -11.66 -3.96
CA THR A 357 -18.97 -11.67 -5.31
C THR A 357 -18.69 -12.97 -6.07
N VAL A 358 -17.96 -13.91 -5.47
CA VAL A 358 -17.52 -15.17 -6.12
C VAL A 358 -17.96 -16.42 -5.39
N HIS A 359 -18.25 -16.30 -4.10
CA HIS A 359 -18.66 -17.41 -3.24
C HIS A 359 -20.19 -17.43 -3.16
N ASN A 360 -20.78 -18.62 -3.29
CA ASN A 360 -22.08 -18.86 -2.69
C ASN A 360 -21.90 -19.19 -1.20
N THR A 361 -23.00 -19.50 -0.54
CA THR A 361 -23.08 -19.58 0.90
C THR A 361 -22.81 -20.98 1.46
N VAL A 362 -22.05 -21.80 0.71
CA VAL A 362 -21.57 -23.10 1.20
C VAL A 362 -20.28 -22.86 1.98
N ILE A 363 -20.37 -22.94 3.30
CA ILE A 363 -19.18 -23.06 4.16
C ILE A 363 -18.77 -24.53 4.11
N VAL A 364 -17.69 -24.84 3.38
CA VAL A 364 -17.07 -26.18 3.39
C VAL A 364 -16.08 -26.27 4.54
#